data_AF-A0A930I0V3-F1
#
_entry.id   AF-A0A930I0V3-F1
#
_cell.length_a   1.000
_cell.length_b   1.000
_cell.length_c   1.000
_cell.angle_alpha   90.00
_cell.angle_beta   90.00
_cell.angle_gamma   90.00
#
_symmetry.space_group_name_H-M   'P 1'
#
loop_
_entity.id
_entity.type
_entity.pdbx_description
1 polymer ?
#
loop_
_entity_poly.entity_id
_entity_poly.type
_entity_poly.pdbx_seq_one_letter_code
_entity_poly.pdbx_strand_id
1 'polypeptide(L)'
;MKKILLSLFLTVVCLSSYAQHFITDPNFRQKVESAFQSKMKVIGKKFYNTKGLRVSPEEEEALHFLYAYMPIADATDYPTAYHLKNIRTALRTRTSMPWGKKVPELLFRHFVLPMRVNNEPLDSSRAIFYRELSERVKGLPMKDAILEVNHWCHERVTYEPSDARTSSPLQSIRTGRGRCGEESTFTVAALRSIGIPARQVYTPRWAHTDDNHAW
;
A
#
# COMPACT_ATOMS: atom_id res chain seq x y z
N MET A 1 -40.16 2.41 61.99
CA MET A 1 -38.77 2.36 61.48
C MET A 1 -38.82 1.88 60.03
N LYS A 2 -38.69 2.80 59.06
CA LYS A 2 -38.85 2.55 57.62
C LYS A 2 -37.56 1.94 57.05
N LYS A 3 -37.67 0.77 56.40
CA LYS A 3 -36.60 0.14 55.62
C LYS A 3 -36.54 0.80 54.24
N ILE A 4 -35.42 1.44 53.90
CA ILE A 4 -35.16 2.01 52.58
C ILE A 4 -34.46 0.91 51.75
N LEU A 5 -35.13 0.42 50.71
CA LEU A 5 -34.50 -0.40 49.67
C LEU A 5 -33.73 0.53 48.73
N LEU A 6 -32.42 0.32 48.62
CA LEU A 6 -31.57 0.96 47.60
C LEU A 6 -31.50 0.02 46.39
N SER A 7 -32.21 0.36 45.31
CA SER A 7 -32.09 -0.34 44.02
C SER A 7 -30.91 0.24 43.23
N LEU A 8 -29.85 -0.56 43.09
CA LEU A 8 -28.67 -0.24 42.30
C LEU A 8 -28.96 -0.54 40.81
N PHE A 9 -29.18 0.49 40.00
CA PHE A 9 -29.25 0.35 38.54
C PHE A 9 -27.83 0.24 37.98
N LEU A 10 -27.41 -0.98 37.59
CA LEU A 10 -26.14 -1.21 36.91
C LEU A 10 -26.35 -1.01 35.40
N THR A 11 -26.10 0.19 34.90
CA THR A 11 -26.06 0.46 33.45
C THR A 11 -24.80 -0.15 32.84
N VAL A 12 -24.94 -1.32 32.22
CA VAL A 12 -23.90 -1.90 31.36
C VAL A 12 -23.84 -1.09 30.07
N VAL A 13 -22.86 -0.20 29.96
CA VAL A 13 -22.51 0.46 28.70
C VAL A 13 -21.72 -0.55 27.87
N CYS A 14 -22.39 -1.25 26.97
CA CYS A 14 -21.74 -2.02 25.91
C CYS A 14 -21.03 -1.05 24.96
N LEU A 15 -19.75 -0.78 25.22
CA LEU A 15 -18.84 -0.24 24.21
C LEU A 15 -18.59 -1.34 23.16
N SER A 16 -19.53 -1.53 22.23
CA SER A 16 -19.22 -2.26 21.00
C SER A 16 -18.18 -1.44 20.26
N SER A 17 -16.91 -1.86 20.32
CA SER A 17 -15.90 -1.38 19.40
C SER A 17 -16.38 -1.73 17.99
N TYR A 18 -16.96 -0.76 17.28
CA TYR A 18 -17.24 -0.92 15.87
C TYR A 18 -15.89 -1.20 15.20
N ALA A 19 -15.68 -2.45 14.78
CA ALA A 19 -14.48 -2.81 14.05
C ALA A 19 -14.45 -1.94 12.79
N GLN A 20 -13.41 -1.11 12.66
CA GLN A 20 -13.21 -0.31 11.47
C GLN A 20 -12.94 -1.27 10.31
N HIS A 21 -13.88 -1.37 9.37
CA HIS A 21 -13.72 -2.16 8.16
C HIS A 21 -12.83 -1.41 7.16
N PHE A 22 -11.93 -2.13 6.50
CA PHE A 22 -11.09 -1.57 5.44
C PHE A 22 -11.88 -1.36 4.14
N ILE A 23 -12.85 -2.25 3.89
CA ILE A 23 -13.77 -2.20 2.76
C ILE A 23 -15.16 -1.91 3.30
N THR A 24 -15.73 -0.77 2.95
CA THR A 24 -17.04 -0.35 3.47
C THR A 24 -18.21 -1.17 2.91
N ASP A 25 -18.15 -1.56 1.62
CA ASP A 25 -19.18 -2.36 0.96
C ASP A 25 -19.14 -3.85 1.37
N PRO A 26 -20.18 -4.37 2.05
CA PRO A 26 -20.22 -5.76 2.50
C PRO A 26 -20.27 -6.78 1.34
N ASN A 27 -20.91 -6.46 0.22
CA ASN A 27 -20.97 -7.36 -0.94
C ASN A 27 -19.59 -7.48 -1.57
N PHE A 28 -18.88 -6.36 -1.68
CA PHE A 28 -17.50 -6.37 -2.14
C PHE A 28 -16.56 -7.10 -1.18
N ARG A 29 -16.73 -6.95 0.15
CA ARG A 29 -15.99 -7.76 1.14
C ARG A 29 -16.15 -9.26 0.90
N GLN A 30 -17.38 -9.73 0.70
CA GLN A 30 -17.64 -11.14 0.43
C GLN A 30 -16.99 -11.62 -0.88
N LYS A 31 -16.96 -10.77 -1.91
CA LYS A 31 -16.27 -11.04 -3.17
C LYS A 31 -14.75 -11.18 -2.96
N VAL A 32 -14.15 -10.30 -2.18
CA VAL A 32 -12.71 -10.36 -1.83
C VAL A 32 -12.41 -11.63 -1.04
N GLU A 33 -13.24 -11.97 -0.05
CA GLU A 33 -13.08 -13.20 0.73
C GLU A 33 -13.11 -14.45 -0.16
N SER A 34 -14.06 -14.50 -1.09
CA SER A 34 -14.19 -15.62 -2.02
C SER A 34 -12.97 -15.75 -2.97
N ALA A 35 -12.42 -14.60 -3.41
CA ALA A 35 -11.21 -14.56 -4.22
C ALA A 35 -9.96 -14.96 -3.41
N PHE A 36 -9.86 -14.53 -2.16
CA PHE A 36 -8.81 -14.93 -1.22
C PHE A 36 -8.82 -16.44 -0.98
N GLN A 37 -9.98 -17.02 -0.64
CA GLN A 37 -10.12 -18.47 -0.44
C GLN A 37 -9.76 -19.26 -1.71
N SER A 38 -10.13 -18.75 -2.89
CA SER A 38 -9.73 -19.34 -4.17
C SER A 38 -8.21 -19.29 -4.38
N LYS A 39 -7.55 -18.17 -4.06
CA LYS A 39 -6.09 -18.08 -4.08
C LYS A 39 -5.45 -19.09 -3.13
N MET A 40 -5.96 -19.22 -1.90
CA MET A 40 -5.42 -20.15 -0.90
C MET A 40 -5.53 -21.62 -1.31
N LYS A 41 -6.53 -21.99 -2.13
CA LYS A 41 -6.61 -23.33 -2.73
C LYS A 41 -5.52 -23.59 -3.77
N VAL A 42 -5.09 -22.55 -4.49
CA VAL A 42 -4.05 -22.64 -5.53
C VAL A 42 -2.65 -22.70 -4.91
N ILE A 43 -2.33 -21.73 -4.03
CA ILE A 43 -0.97 -21.62 -3.48
C ILE A 43 -0.78 -22.47 -2.21
N GLY A 44 -1.87 -22.76 -1.48
CA GLY A 44 -1.85 -23.46 -0.21
C GLY A 44 -1.79 -22.53 1.00
N LYS A 45 -2.51 -22.89 2.07
CA LYS A 45 -2.69 -22.07 3.28
C LYS A 45 -1.38 -21.72 4.01
N LYS A 46 -0.30 -22.48 3.80
CA LYS A 46 1.02 -22.24 4.42
C LYS A 46 1.62 -20.86 4.09
N PHE A 47 1.24 -20.27 2.95
CA PHE A 47 1.72 -18.96 2.51
C PHE A 47 0.97 -17.77 3.14
N TYR A 48 -0.10 -18.06 3.91
CA TYR A 48 -0.82 -17.07 4.69
C TYR A 48 -0.79 -17.45 6.18
N ASN A 49 0.05 -16.76 6.95
CA ASN A 49 0.25 -17.04 8.36
C ASN A 49 0.29 -15.77 9.20
N THR A 50 -0.78 -15.55 9.96
CA THR A 50 -0.94 -14.42 10.88
C THR A 50 -0.60 -14.76 12.34
N LYS A 51 -0.13 -15.99 12.62
CA LYS A 51 0.20 -16.43 13.98
C LYS A 51 1.26 -15.51 14.60
N GLY A 52 0.91 -14.89 15.71
CA GLY A 52 1.79 -13.97 16.45
C GLY A 52 1.88 -12.54 15.90
N LEU A 53 1.17 -12.21 14.81
CA LEU A 53 1.29 -10.89 14.16
C LEU A 53 0.35 -9.80 14.73
N ARG A 54 -0.57 -10.15 15.66
CA ARG A 54 -1.60 -9.28 16.23
C ARG A 54 -2.27 -8.42 15.15
N VAL A 55 -3.08 -9.06 14.32
CA VAL A 55 -3.72 -8.43 13.15
C VAL A 55 -5.08 -7.85 13.54
N SER A 56 -5.32 -6.58 13.21
CA SER A 56 -6.63 -5.95 13.40
C SER A 56 -7.63 -6.37 12.31
N PRO A 57 -8.95 -6.20 12.49
CA PRO A 57 -9.93 -6.46 11.44
C PRO A 57 -9.67 -5.66 10.14
N GLU A 58 -9.28 -4.38 10.24
CA GLU A 58 -8.91 -3.56 9.09
C GLU A 58 -7.67 -4.12 8.36
N GLU A 59 -6.68 -4.58 9.12
CA GLU A 59 -5.45 -5.17 8.57
C GLU A 59 -5.71 -6.53 7.91
N GLU A 60 -6.59 -7.36 8.49
CA GLU A 60 -6.99 -8.66 7.95
C GLU A 60 -7.71 -8.50 6.60
N GLU A 61 -8.65 -7.55 6.51
CA GLU A 61 -9.34 -7.25 5.25
C GLU A 61 -8.39 -6.72 4.16
N ALA A 62 -7.42 -5.87 4.54
CA ALA A 62 -6.39 -5.40 3.63
C ALA A 62 -5.45 -6.54 3.18
N LEU A 63 -5.11 -7.46 4.07
CA LEU A 63 -4.34 -8.67 3.76
C LEU A 63 -5.10 -9.57 2.78
N HIS A 64 -6.38 -9.86 3.05
CA HIS A 64 -7.21 -10.67 2.17
C HIS A 64 -7.32 -10.05 0.78
N PHE A 65 -7.49 -8.72 0.71
CA PHE A 65 -7.49 -8.00 -0.56
C PHE A 65 -6.16 -8.15 -1.32
N LEU A 66 -5.02 -7.95 -0.65
CA LEU A 66 -3.70 -8.14 -1.29
C LEU A 66 -3.52 -9.58 -1.76
N TYR A 67 -3.73 -10.58 -0.90
CA TYR A 67 -3.56 -11.98 -1.25
C TYR A 67 -4.51 -12.46 -2.36
N ALA A 68 -5.75 -11.95 -2.39
CA ALA A 68 -6.70 -12.27 -3.45
C ALA A 68 -6.17 -11.89 -4.85
N TYR A 69 -5.51 -10.74 -4.98
CA TYR A 69 -5.22 -10.13 -6.28
C TYR A 69 -3.74 -9.96 -6.61
N MET A 70 -2.82 -10.15 -5.67
CA MET A 70 -1.39 -10.05 -5.95
C MET A 70 -0.88 -11.23 -6.79
N PRO A 71 0.23 -11.03 -7.53
CA PRO A 71 0.92 -12.10 -8.23
C PRO A 71 1.21 -13.29 -7.32
N ILE A 72 1.21 -14.50 -7.89
CA ILE A 72 1.51 -15.72 -7.11
C ILE A 72 2.91 -15.62 -6.51
N ALA A 73 3.90 -15.14 -7.26
CA ALA A 73 5.26 -14.93 -6.77
C ALA A 73 5.28 -14.03 -5.52
N ASP A 74 4.57 -12.90 -5.52
CA ASP A 74 4.50 -12.02 -4.36
C ASP A 74 3.86 -12.71 -3.13
N ALA A 75 2.91 -13.61 -3.35
CA ALA A 75 2.26 -14.38 -2.30
C ALA A 75 3.11 -15.53 -1.75
N THR A 76 4.02 -16.09 -2.54
CA THR A 76 4.83 -17.25 -2.16
C THR A 76 6.23 -16.88 -1.70
N ASP A 77 6.79 -15.79 -2.21
CA ASP A 77 8.20 -15.42 -2.02
C ASP A 77 8.40 -14.56 -0.77
N TYR A 78 7.33 -13.93 -0.25
CA TYR A 78 7.37 -13.05 0.90
C TYR A 78 6.42 -13.50 2.01
N PRO A 79 6.85 -13.45 3.29
CA PRO A 79 6.00 -13.86 4.41
C PRO A 79 4.84 -12.88 4.64
N THR A 80 3.74 -13.34 5.22
CA THR A 80 2.59 -12.48 5.59
C THR A 80 3.00 -11.28 6.45
N ALA A 81 4.01 -11.43 7.30
CA ALA A 81 4.57 -10.33 8.10
C ALA A 81 5.16 -9.19 7.25
N TYR A 82 5.75 -9.49 6.09
CA TYR A 82 6.25 -8.49 5.16
C TYR A 82 5.10 -7.67 4.55
N HIS A 83 4.04 -8.36 4.10
CA HIS A 83 2.84 -7.72 3.55
C HIS A 83 2.13 -6.86 4.61
N LEU A 84 1.98 -7.39 5.83
CA LEU A 84 1.38 -6.66 6.95
C LEU A 84 2.16 -5.38 7.31
N LYS A 85 3.50 -5.42 7.30
CA LYS A 85 4.33 -4.22 7.54
C LYS A 85 4.07 -3.13 6.49
N ASN A 86 3.92 -3.54 5.23
CA ASN A 86 3.59 -2.63 4.13
C ASN A 86 2.16 -2.08 4.22
N ILE A 87 1.19 -2.90 4.63
CA ILE A 87 -0.19 -2.47 4.91
C ILE A 87 -0.21 -1.44 6.03
N ARG A 88 0.45 -1.72 7.16
CA ARG A 88 0.53 -0.80 8.30
C ARG A 88 1.09 0.56 7.92
N THR A 89 2.11 0.59 7.05
CA THR A 89 2.67 1.84 6.55
C THR A 89 1.66 2.58 5.66
N ALA A 90 0.97 1.88 4.76
CA ALA A 90 -0.09 2.48 3.95
C ALA A 90 -1.23 3.03 4.83
N LEU A 91 -1.77 2.24 5.77
CA LEU A 91 -2.84 2.68 6.67
C LEU A 91 -2.42 3.88 7.53
N ARG A 92 -1.15 3.94 7.96
CA ARG A 92 -0.61 5.12 8.65
C ARG A 92 -0.74 6.39 7.79
N THR A 93 -0.44 6.33 6.49
CA THR A 93 -0.56 7.51 5.62
C THR A 93 -1.98 8.05 5.54
N ARG A 94 -2.99 7.18 5.68
CA ARG A 94 -4.40 7.57 5.68
C ARG A 94 -4.76 8.47 6.86
N THR A 95 -4.07 8.31 7.99
CA THR A 95 -4.29 9.11 9.20
C THR A 95 -3.29 10.25 9.36
N SER A 96 -2.03 10.07 8.94
CA SER A 96 -0.96 11.05 9.14
C SER A 96 -0.84 12.11 8.04
N MET A 97 -1.25 11.80 6.80
CA MET A 97 -1.06 12.71 5.67
C MET A 97 -2.27 13.64 5.47
N PRO A 98 -2.08 14.92 5.10
CA PRO A 98 -3.18 15.88 4.92
C PRO A 98 -4.24 15.45 3.91
N TRP A 99 -3.86 14.62 2.93
CA TRP A 99 -4.75 14.07 1.92
C TRP A 99 -5.36 12.71 2.27
N GLY A 100 -4.94 12.06 3.36
CA GLY A 100 -5.36 10.69 3.68
C GLY A 100 -6.88 10.50 3.70
N LYS A 101 -7.62 11.49 4.22
CA LYS A 101 -9.09 11.51 4.24
C LYS A 101 -9.75 11.88 2.89
N LYS A 102 -9.00 12.51 1.98
CA LYS A 102 -9.48 12.94 0.65
C LYS A 102 -9.37 11.82 -0.39
N VAL A 103 -8.48 10.85 -0.17
CA VAL A 103 -8.30 9.71 -1.07
C VAL A 103 -9.47 8.73 -0.89
N PRO A 104 -10.28 8.46 -1.93
CA PRO A 104 -11.36 7.49 -1.87
C PRO A 104 -10.86 6.08 -1.54
N GLU A 105 -11.66 5.29 -0.82
CA GLU A 105 -11.26 3.92 -0.43
C GLU A 105 -10.90 3.04 -1.64
N LEU A 106 -11.60 3.19 -2.76
CA LEU A 106 -11.31 2.51 -4.03
C LEU A 106 -9.89 2.85 -4.52
N LEU A 107 -9.56 4.14 -4.62
CA LEU A 107 -8.24 4.56 -5.12
C LEU A 107 -7.13 4.15 -4.16
N PHE A 108 -7.36 4.24 -2.86
CA PHE A 108 -6.38 3.78 -1.87
C PHE A 108 -6.12 2.28 -2.02
N ARG A 109 -7.18 1.48 -2.11
CA ARG A 109 -7.10 0.02 -2.18
C ARG A 109 -6.37 -0.47 -3.45
N HIS A 110 -6.55 0.21 -4.58
CA HIS A 110 -5.95 -0.19 -5.86
C HIS A 110 -4.62 0.51 -6.18
N PHE A 111 -4.39 1.71 -5.66
CA PHE A 111 -3.28 2.57 -6.11
C PHE A 111 -2.43 3.13 -4.97
N VAL A 112 -2.66 2.73 -3.71
CA VAL A 112 -1.78 3.03 -2.56
C VAL A 112 -1.35 1.73 -1.86
N LEU A 113 -2.31 0.86 -1.54
CA LEU A 113 -2.07 -0.38 -0.80
C LEU A 113 -1.08 -1.34 -1.50
N PRO A 114 -1.15 -1.61 -2.82
CA PRO A 114 -0.25 -2.57 -3.48
C PRO A 114 1.19 -2.06 -3.57
N MET A 115 2.15 -2.94 -3.27
CA MET A 115 3.59 -2.64 -3.35
C MET A 115 4.09 -2.73 -4.80
N ARG A 116 3.69 -3.80 -5.49
CA ARG A 116 3.99 -4.10 -6.90
C ARG A 116 3.58 -2.94 -7.81
N VAL A 117 4.48 -2.54 -8.70
CA VAL A 117 4.21 -1.58 -9.77
C VAL A 117 4.35 -2.22 -11.14
N ASN A 118 5.47 -2.88 -11.40
CA ASN A 118 5.83 -3.51 -12.67
C ASN A 118 6.37 -4.93 -12.43
N ASN A 119 7.54 -5.28 -12.97
CA ASN A 119 8.18 -6.60 -12.87
C ASN A 119 9.40 -6.62 -11.92
N GLU A 120 9.51 -5.64 -11.02
CA GLU A 120 10.63 -5.49 -10.09
C GLU A 120 10.67 -6.59 -9.00
N PRO A 121 11.77 -6.79 -8.26
CA PRO A 121 11.68 -7.48 -6.97
C PRO A 121 11.05 -6.55 -5.92
N LEU A 122 10.20 -7.06 -5.03
CA LEU A 122 9.68 -6.26 -3.91
C LEU A 122 10.79 -6.04 -2.86
N ASP A 123 10.80 -4.86 -2.25
CA ASP A 123 11.78 -4.49 -1.23
C ASP A 123 11.16 -3.70 -0.07
N SER A 124 11.98 -3.09 0.80
CA SER A 124 11.51 -2.31 1.95
C SER A 124 11.30 -0.81 1.64
N SER A 125 11.22 -0.43 0.36
CA SER A 125 11.13 0.97 -0.09
C SER A 125 10.02 1.76 0.58
N ARG A 126 8.81 1.22 0.69
CA ARG A 126 7.66 1.93 1.29
C ARG A 126 7.97 2.55 2.65
N ALA A 127 8.60 1.79 3.56
CA ALA A 127 8.91 2.30 4.90
C ALA A 127 10.05 3.33 4.89
N ILE A 128 11.02 3.16 4.00
CA ILE A 128 12.17 4.07 3.86
C ILE A 128 11.71 5.39 3.23
N PHE A 129 10.94 5.32 2.14
CA PHE A 129 10.43 6.48 1.42
C PHE A 129 9.44 7.25 2.28
N TYR A 130 8.55 6.58 3.02
CA TYR A 130 7.69 7.26 3.99
C TYR A 130 8.51 8.11 4.95
N ARG A 131 9.58 7.56 5.54
CA ARG A 131 10.42 8.30 6.50
C ARG A 131 11.13 9.50 5.85
N GLU A 132 11.65 9.35 4.64
CA GLU A 132 12.37 10.42 3.95
C GLU A 132 11.45 11.51 3.41
N LEU A 133 10.27 11.14 2.92
CA LEU A 133 9.34 12.06 2.26
C LEU A 133 8.36 12.72 3.23
N SER A 134 8.00 12.10 4.35
CA SER A 134 6.96 12.63 5.26
C SER A 134 7.26 14.04 5.77
N GLU A 135 8.51 14.29 6.19
CA GLU A 135 8.90 15.65 6.63
C GLU A 135 9.10 16.59 5.43
N ARG A 136 9.61 16.08 4.31
CA ARG A 136 9.85 16.87 3.09
C ARG A 136 8.55 17.47 2.52
N VAL A 137 7.45 16.73 2.60
CA VAL A 137 6.13 17.18 2.09
C VAL A 137 5.24 17.82 3.16
N LYS A 138 5.77 18.06 4.37
CA LYS A 138 4.99 18.54 5.49
C LYS A 138 4.44 19.94 5.24
N GLY A 139 3.13 20.10 5.46
CA GLY A 139 2.44 21.37 5.24
C GLY A 139 2.11 21.68 3.78
N LEU A 140 2.56 20.85 2.82
CA LEU A 140 2.24 21.04 1.41
C LEU A 140 0.83 20.54 1.08
N PRO A 141 0.09 21.22 0.18
CA PRO A 141 -1.08 20.63 -0.44
C PRO A 141 -0.67 19.45 -1.34
N MET A 142 -1.62 18.54 -1.63
CA MET A 142 -1.32 17.30 -2.38
C MET A 142 -0.62 17.56 -3.72
N LYS A 143 -1.01 18.60 -4.46
CA LYS A 143 -0.37 18.95 -5.74
C LYS A 143 1.11 19.28 -5.56
N ASP A 144 1.44 20.13 -4.61
CA ASP A 144 2.82 20.55 -4.38
C ASP A 144 3.64 19.42 -3.77
N ALA A 145 3.03 18.56 -2.94
CA ALA A 145 3.67 17.33 -2.48
C ALA A 145 4.02 16.37 -3.63
N ILE A 146 3.19 16.27 -4.68
CA ILE A 146 3.50 15.46 -5.87
C ILE A 146 4.71 16.04 -6.62
N LEU A 147 4.76 17.36 -6.80
CA LEU A 147 5.90 18.04 -7.43
C LEU A 147 7.17 17.86 -6.60
N GLU A 148 7.07 17.98 -5.28
CA GLU A 148 8.20 17.79 -4.36
C GLU A 148 8.72 16.34 -4.40
N VAL A 149 7.84 15.34 -4.48
CA VAL A 149 8.25 13.95 -4.68
C VAL A 149 8.94 13.78 -6.04
N ASN A 150 8.47 14.43 -7.10
CA ASN A 150 9.12 14.37 -8.41
C ASN A 150 10.55 14.96 -8.36
N HIS A 151 10.74 16.08 -7.66
CA HIS A 151 12.07 16.65 -7.42
C HIS A 151 12.96 15.71 -6.59
N TRP A 152 12.42 15.13 -5.50
CA TRP A 152 13.13 14.11 -4.73
C TRP A 152 13.53 12.91 -5.59
N CYS A 153 12.68 12.49 -6.53
CA CYS A 153 13.00 11.39 -7.43
C CYS A 153 14.17 11.74 -8.35
N HIS A 154 14.15 12.94 -8.94
CA HIS A 154 15.20 13.46 -9.81
C HIS A 154 16.56 13.58 -9.10
N GLU A 155 16.58 13.90 -7.80
CA GLU A 155 17.80 13.95 -7.00
C GLU A 155 18.45 12.57 -6.77
N ARG A 156 17.72 11.48 -6.98
CA ARG A 156 18.13 10.13 -6.57
C ARG A 156 18.43 9.19 -7.72
N VAL A 157 17.76 9.37 -8.86
CA VAL A 157 17.87 8.46 -10.00
C VAL A 157 18.02 9.29 -11.26
N THR A 158 19.06 8.99 -12.04
CA THR A 158 19.28 9.58 -13.37
C THR A 158 19.04 8.52 -14.45
N TYR A 159 18.52 8.95 -15.58
CA TYR A 159 18.24 8.06 -16.70
C TYR A 159 19.49 7.33 -17.20
N GLU A 160 19.43 6.00 -17.25
CA GLU A 160 20.44 5.15 -17.89
C GLU A 160 19.77 3.90 -18.51
N PRO A 161 20.01 3.60 -19.80
CA PRO A 161 19.49 2.38 -20.42
C PRO A 161 19.95 1.11 -19.69
N SER A 162 19.05 0.15 -19.53
CA SER A 162 19.30 -1.11 -18.82
C SER A 162 18.49 -2.27 -19.42
N ASP A 163 18.61 -3.46 -18.83
CA ASP A 163 17.84 -4.66 -19.18
C ASP A 163 16.31 -4.46 -18.98
N ALA A 164 15.51 -5.32 -19.61
CA ALA A 164 14.04 -5.32 -19.51
C ALA A 164 13.51 -5.63 -18.09
N ARG A 165 14.32 -6.23 -17.20
CA ARG A 165 13.95 -6.41 -15.80
C ARG A 165 14.09 -5.09 -15.04
N THR A 166 12.97 -4.61 -14.49
CA THR A 166 12.95 -3.35 -13.72
C THR A 166 13.63 -3.56 -12.37
N SER A 167 14.58 -2.70 -12.02
CA SER A 167 15.19 -2.66 -10.69
C SER A 167 14.17 -2.30 -9.59
N SER A 168 14.36 -2.80 -8.37
CA SER A 168 13.51 -2.39 -7.24
C SER A 168 13.77 -0.93 -6.85
N PRO A 169 12.83 -0.23 -6.18
CA PRO A 169 13.02 1.17 -5.84
C PRO A 169 14.27 1.45 -4.99
N LEU A 170 14.64 0.57 -4.05
CA LEU A 170 15.89 0.71 -3.29
C LEU A 170 17.14 0.35 -4.11
N GLN A 171 17.00 -0.53 -5.10
CA GLN A 171 18.09 -0.81 -6.02
C GLN A 171 18.38 0.42 -6.88
N SER A 172 17.35 1.11 -7.38
CA SER A 172 17.50 2.37 -8.14
C SER A 172 18.20 3.46 -7.33
N ILE A 173 17.90 3.60 -6.03
CA ILE A 173 18.66 4.51 -5.15
C ILE A 173 20.12 4.08 -5.01
N ARG A 174 20.38 2.78 -4.86
CA ARG A 174 21.74 2.27 -4.66
C ARG A 174 22.62 2.49 -5.89
N THR A 175 22.06 2.34 -7.08
CA THR A 175 22.78 2.52 -8.35
C THR A 175 22.79 3.98 -8.81
N GLY A 176 21.84 4.80 -8.35
CA GLY A 176 21.63 6.16 -8.84
C GLY A 176 21.11 6.22 -10.28
N ARG A 177 20.65 5.10 -10.82
CA ARG A 177 20.41 4.89 -12.27
C ARG A 177 19.14 4.09 -12.52
N GLY A 178 18.43 4.40 -13.60
CA GLY A 178 17.29 3.61 -14.08
C GLY A 178 16.78 4.08 -15.43
N ARG A 179 16.18 3.20 -16.24
CA ARG A 179 15.45 3.63 -17.45
C ARG A 179 14.02 4.07 -17.10
N CYS A 180 13.22 4.38 -18.11
CA CYS A 180 11.83 4.83 -17.94
C CYS A 180 10.98 3.88 -17.05
N GLY A 181 11.23 2.56 -17.10
CA GLY A 181 10.55 1.57 -16.26
C GLY A 181 10.91 1.69 -14.77
N GLU A 182 12.20 1.84 -14.46
CA GLU A 182 12.71 2.05 -13.10
C GLU A 182 12.26 3.39 -12.55
N GLU A 183 12.42 4.48 -13.30
CA GLU A 183 12.08 5.82 -12.83
C GLU A 183 10.57 5.97 -12.52
N SER A 184 9.71 5.43 -13.39
CA SER A 184 8.26 5.43 -13.14
C SER A 184 7.88 4.47 -11.99
N THR A 185 8.50 3.30 -11.88
CA THR A 185 8.30 2.39 -10.75
C THR A 185 8.72 3.03 -9.42
N PHE A 186 9.87 3.72 -9.43
CA PHE A 186 10.42 4.45 -8.31
C PHE A 186 9.50 5.59 -7.87
N THR A 187 9.03 6.40 -8.83
CA THR A 187 8.11 7.52 -8.56
C THR A 187 6.76 7.03 -8.03
N VAL A 188 6.19 5.96 -8.60
CA VAL A 188 4.96 5.36 -8.07
C VAL A 188 5.17 4.85 -6.65
N ALA A 189 6.28 4.16 -6.37
CA ALA A 189 6.60 3.69 -5.02
C ALA A 189 6.76 4.86 -4.03
N ALA A 190 7.40 5.96 -4.45
CA ALA A 190 7.56 7.18 -3.66
C ALA A 190 6.22 7.84 -3.32
N LEU A 191 5.36 8.08 -4.31
CA LEU A 191 4.02 8.66 -4.12
C LEU A 191 3.14 7.78 -3.21
N ARG A 192 3.12 6.46 -3.46
CA ARG A 192 2.37 5.51 -2.65
C ARG A 192 2.87 5.44 -1.22
N SER A 193 4.17 5.65 -0.99
CA SER A 193 4.75 5.62 0.36
C SER A 193 4.20 6.72 1.25
N ILE A 194 3.75 7.84 0.69
CA ILE A 194 3.09 8.94 1.40
C ILE A 194 1.57 8.98 1.15
N GLY A 195 0.97 7.88 0.69
CA GLY A 195 -0.48 7.76 0.59
C GLY A 195 -1.12 8.48 -0.60
N ILE A 196 -0.35 8.86 -1.61
CA ILE A 196 -0.86 9.43 -2.86
C ILE A 196 -1.11 8.30 -3.86
N PRO A 197 -2.35 8.13 -4.38
CA PRO A 197 -2.67 7.15 -5.41
C PRO A 197 -1.84 7.37 -6.67
N ALA A 198 -1.09 6.35 -7.10
CA ALA A 198 -0.28 6.41 -8.30
C ALA A 198 -0.25 5.07 -9.03
N ARG A 199 -0.02 5.09 -10.35
CA ARG A 199 0.22 3.92 -11.20
C ARG A 199 1.19 4.30 -12.30
N GLN A 200 1.93 3.32 -12.80
CA GLN A 200 2.73 3.48 -14.00
C GLN A 200 1.81 3.52 -15.22
N VAL A 201 2.12 4.41 -16.16
CA VAL A 201 1.52 4.49 -17.48
C VAL A 201 2.60 4.13 -18.50
N TYR A 202 2.19 3.52 -19.60
CA TYR A 202 3.10 2.99 -20.61
C TYR A 202 2.51 3.12 -22.00
N THR A 203 3.37 3.37 -22.99
CA THR A 203 3.05 3.20 -24.41
C THR A 203 4.12 2.36 -25.11
N PRO A 204 3.72 1.36 -25.91
CA PRO A 204 4.66 0.49 -26.62
C PRO A 204 5.38 1.17 -27.77
N ARG A 205 4.88 2.31 -28.24
CA ARG A 205 5.51 3.10 -29.30
C ARG A 205 5.51 4.55 -28.89
N TRP A 206 6.69 5.10 -28.63
CA TRP A 206 6.84 6.51 -28.32
C TRP A 206 6.90 7.32 -29.61
N ALA A 207 6.15 8.41 -29.69
CA ALA A 207 5.99 9.15 -30.95
C ALA A 207 7.29 9.79 -31.47
N HIS A 208 8.28 9.96 -30.59
CA HIS A 208 9.51 10.70 -30.87
C HIS A 208 10.78 9.84 -30.80
N THR A 209 10.68 8.54 -30.51
CA THR A 209 11.81 7.59 -30.47
C THR A 209 11.35 6.21 -30.94
N ASP A 210 12.24 5.41 -31.54
CA ASP A 210 11.96 4.02 -31.88
C ASP A 210 12.09 3.10 -30.65
N ASP A 211 11.35 3.43 -29.60
CA ASP A 211 11.32 2.69 -28.34
C ASP A 211 9.95 2.88 -27.66
N ASN A 212 9.72 2.14 -26.58
CA ASN A 212 8.61 2.34 -25.67
C ASN A 212 8.88 3.46 -24.65
N HIS A 213 7.85 3.88 -23.92
CA HIS A 213 8.03 4.83 -22.82
C HIS A 213 7.07 4.53 -21.66
N ALA A 214 7.59 4.65 -20.43
CA ALA A 214 6.84 4.53 -19.19
C ALA A 214 7.05 5.76 -18.30
N TRP A 215 5.98 6.23 -17.66
CA TRP A 215 5.97 7.40 -16.75
C TRP A 215 4.96 7.23 -15.62
#